data_AF-E7F8B1-F1
#
_entry.id   AF-E7F8B1-F1
#
_cell.length_a   1.000
_cell.length_b   1.000
_cell.length_c   1.000
_cell.angle_alpha   90.00
_cell.angle_beta   90.00
_cell.angle_gamma   90.00
#
_symmetry.space_group_name_H-M   'P 1'
#
loop_
_entity.id
_entity.type
_entity.pdbx_description
1 polymer ?
#
loop_
_entity_poly.entity_id
_entity_poly.type
_entity_poly.pdbx_seq_one_letter_code
_entity_poly.pdbx_strand_id
1 'polypeptide(L)'
;MLSLVLCVLFALQRFVLQSASEYSSKSELDYEFGDYRGKFCMDDQGFVYGIGQVYYPGSTACPCTCTEDGPVCVRPKCPRIHPRCTRIKYKSCCPVCEAVSKVCLFRGKTYRVLEEFRLSPCERCRCEVNKEVYCTISGCPALHCVNPVYEPNHCCPVCKSGPNCFAGNRVISAGERVEIDEQTVCFCTYRDGTWQTHHHATCEEREDNEATDSDNTSKQMEEQEKEKERERVYWPRLDAIP
;
A
#
# COMPACT_ATOMS: atom_id res chain seq x y z
N MET A 1 -57.48 -73.75 -20.47
CA MET A 1 -56.27 -73.27 -19.76
C MET A 1 -55.10 -74.26 -19.88
N LEU A 2 -55.25 -75.56 -19.57
CA LEU A 2 -54.15 -76.55 -19.70
C LEU A 2 -53.53 -76.67 -21.11
N SER A 3 -54.35 -76.60 -22.17
CA SER A 3 -53.88 -76.77 -23.56
C SER A 3 -52.91 -75.65 -24.01
N LEU A 4 -53.14 -74.40 -23.57
CA LEU A 4 -52.27 -73.27 -23.88
C LEU A 4 -50.90 -73.40 -23.20
N VAL A 5 -50.85 -73.90 -21.96
CA VAL A 5 -49.60 -74.07 -21.19
C VAL A 5 -48.70 -75.14 -21.85
N LEU A 6 -49.28 -76.24 -22.31
CA LEU A 6 -48.55 -77.28 -23.04
C LEU A 6 -47.96 -76.74 -24.36
N CYS A 7 -48.71 -75.94 -25.13
CA CYS A 7 -48.20 -75.33 -26.36
C CYS A 7 -47.00 -74.39 -26.11
N VAL A 8 -47.03 -73.59 -25.03
CA VAL A 8 -45.92 -72.69 -24.68
C VAL A 8 -44.67 -73.48 -24.28
N LEU A 9 -44.83 -74.57 -23.51
CA LEU A 9 -43.71 -75.44 -23.13
C LEU A 9 -43.06 -76.12 -24.34
N PHE A 10 -43.85 -76.63 -25.29
CA PHE A 10 -43.32 -77.19 -26.53
C PHE A 10 -42.64 -76.15 -27.41
N ALA A 11 -43.16 -74.91 -27.46
CA ALA A 11 -42.52 -73.83 -28.20
C ALA A 11 -41.16 -73.42 -27.57
N LEU A 12 -41.09 -73.35 -26.24
CA LEU A 12 -39.84 -73.09 -25.52
C LEU A 12 -38.82 -74.21 -25.73
N GLN A 13 -39.24 -75.48 -25.68
CA GLN A 13 -38.35 -76.62 -25.95
C GLN A 13 -37.82 -76.61 -27.39
N ARG A 14 -38.65 -76.22 -28.37
CA ARG A 14 -38.19 -76.04 -29.76
C ARG A 14 -37.21 -74.89 -29.91
N PHE A 15 -37.43 -73.76 -29.22
CA PHE A 15 -36.51 -72.62 -29.25
C PHE A 15 -35.14 -72.95 -28.61
N VAL A 16 -35.16 -73.75 -27.54
CA VAL A 16 -33.94 -74.26 -26.91
C VAL A 16 -33.23 -75.30 -27.81
N LEU A 17 -33.96 -76.16 -28.53
CA LEU A 17 -33.32 -77.12 -29.45
C LEU A 17 -32.75 -76.45 -30.71
N GLN A 18 -33.39 -75.39 -31.21
CA GLN A 18 -32.96 -74.73 -32.44
C GLN A 18 -31.73 -73.85 -32.22
N SER A 19 -31.54 -73.32 -31.02
CA SER A 19 -30.30 -72.63 -30.61
C SER A 19 -29.13 -73.57 -30.32
N ALA A 20 -29.35 -74.88 -30.25
CA ALA A 20 -28.28 -75.86 -30.04
C ALA A 20 -27.68 -76.45 -31.34
N SER A 21 -28.20 -76.09 -32.51
CA SER A 21 -27.80 -76.73 -33.79
C SER A 21 -26.83 -75.92 -34.68
N GLU A 22 -26.43 -74.71 -34.26
CA GLU A 22 -25.28 -73.98 -34.84
C GLU A 22 -24.08 -74.01 -33.88
N TYR A 23 -23.78 -75.19 -33.34
CA TYR A 23 -22.52 -75.49 -32.66
C TYR A 23 -21.81 -76.60 -33.42
N SER A 24 -21.51 -76.35 -34.69
CA SER A 24 -20.61 -77.17 -35.50
C SER A 24 -20.01 -76.31 -36.60
N SER A 25 -18.68 -76.37 -36.75
CA SER A 25 -17.82 -75.55 -37.63
C SER A 25 -17.15 -74.30 -37.04
N LYS A 26 -16.68 -74.36 -35.79
CA LYS A 26 -15.37 -73.76 -35.50
C LYS A 26 -14.31 -74.83 -35.70
N SER A 27 -13.79 -74.85 -36.92
CA SER A 27 -12.49 -75.40 -37.29
C SER A 27 -11.46 -75.17 -36.18
N GLU A 28 -10.70 -76.22 -35.88
CA GLU A 28 -9.41 -76.21 -35.20
C GLU A 28 -8.44 -75.24 -35.89
N LEU A 29 -8.65 -73.94 -35.72
CA LEU A 29 -7.64 -72.92 -35.93
C LEU A 29 -6.99 -72.72 -34.58
N ASP A 30 -5.90 -73.46 -34.38
CA ASP A 30 -4.80 -73.15 -33.49
C ASP A 30 -5.18 -72.21 -32.35
N TYR A 31 -5.70 -72.79 -31.28
CA TYR A 31 -5.65 -72.17 -29.96
C TYR A 31 -4.19 -72.16 -29.54
N GLU A 32 -3.41 -71.30 -30.18
CA GLU A 32 -2.09 -70.88 -29.74
C GLU A 32 -2.32 -70.42 -28.30
N PHE A 33 -1.80 -71.20 -27.35
CA PHE A 33 -1.61 -70.76 -25.98
C PHE A 33 -0.73 -69.51 -26.08
N GLY A 34 -1.34 -68.36 -26.35
CA GLY A 34 -0.63 -67.11 -26.53
C GLY A 34 0.23 -66.96 -25.30
N ASP A 35 1.55 -66.98 -25.50
CA ASP A 35 2.51 -66.94 -24.42
C ASP A 35 2.03 -65.89 -23.41
N TYR A 36 1.63 -66.33 -22.21
CA TYR A 36 1.28 -65.42 -21.10
C TYR A 36 2.46 -64.49 -20.73
N ARG A 37 3.60 -64.61 -21.43
CA ARG A 37 4.68 -63.64 -21.58
C ARG A 37 4.29 -62.41 -22.44
N GLY A 38 3.01 -62.08 -22.56
CA GLY A 38 2.55 -60.83 -23.16
C GLY A 38 3.29 -59.64 -22.54
N LYS A 39 3.65 -58.63 -23.32
CA LYS A 39 4.27 -57.41 -22.79
C LYS A 39 3.20 -56.66 -22.00
N PHE A 40 3.33 -56.59 -20.68
CA PHE A 40 2.47 -55.82 -19.80
C PHE A 40 3.32 -55.05 -18.78
N CYS A 41 2.75 -54.00 -18.22
CA CYS A 41 3.40 -53.23 -17.16
C CYS A 41 2.78 -53.61 -15.82
N MET A 42 3.60 -53.69 -14.77
CA MET A 42 3.14 -53.91 -13.40
C MET A 42 3.62 -52.78 -12.51
N ASP A 43 2.78 -52.36 -11.56
CA ASP A 43 3.18 -51.45 -10.49
C ASP A 43 3.70 -52.20 -9.25
N ASP A 44 4.10 -51.44 -8.23
CA ASP A 44 4.62 -51.95 -6.96
C ASP A 44 3.56 -52.66 -6.10
N GLN A 45 2.27 -52.42 -6.38
CA GLN A 45 1.15 -53.10 -5.72
C GLN A 45 0.73 -54.39 -6.45
N GLY A 46 1.34 -54.68 -7.60
CA GLY A 46 1.05 -55.86 -8.41
C GLY A 46 -0.14 -55.71 -9.37
N PHE A 47 -0.62 -54.49 -9.63
CA PHE A 47 -1.63 -54.26 -10.65
C PHE A 47 -1.01 -54.35 -12.05
N VAL A 48 -1.69 -55.07 -12.95
CA VAL A 48 -1.25 -55.34 -14.32
C VAL A 48 -1.97 -54.40 -15.29
N TYR A 49 -1.21 -53.75 -16.17
CA TYR A 49 -1.70 -52.83 -17.18
C TYR A 49 -1.32 -53.30 -18.58
N GLY A 50 -2.29 -53.27 -19.49
CA GLY A 50 -2.09 -53.60 -20.91
C GLY A 50 -1.36 -52.50 -21.67
N ILE A 51 -0.75 -52.85 -22.81
CA ILE A 51 -0.09 -51.89 -23.70
C ILE A 51 -1.07 -50.78 -24.12
N GLY A 52 -0.61 -49.54 -24.11
CA GLY A 52 -1.38 -48.33 -24.41
C GLY A 52 -2.14 -47.76 -23.21
N GLN A 53 -2.23 -48.49 -22.09
CA GLN A 53 -2.92 -47.99 -20.90
C GLN A 53 -2.07 -46.96 -20.15
N VAL A 54 -2.72 -45.87 -19.74
CA VAL A 54 -2.14 -44.88 -18.83
C VAL A 54 -2.53 -45.22 -17.41
N TYR A 55 -1.54 -45.36 -16.54
CA TYR A 55 -1.73 -45.70 -15.14
C TYR A 55 -0.89 -44.83 -14.22
N TYR A 56 -1.22 -44.84 -12.94
CA TYR A 56 -0.55 -44.06 -11.90
C TYR A 56 0.05 -45.01 -10.88
N PRO A 57 1.36 -45.31 -10.95
CA PRO A 57 2.02 -46.26 -10.06
C PRO A 57 1.94 -45.90 -8.57
N GLY A 58 1.45 -44.70 -8.23
CA GLY A 58 1.29 -44.27 -6.86
C GLY A 58 0.65 -42.88 -6.78
N SER A 59 0.20 -42.52 -5.59
CA SER A 59 -0.46 -41.21 -5.35
C SER A 59 0.45 -40.00 -5.61
N THR A 60 1.78 -40.20 -5.53
CA THR A 60 2.82 -39.20 -5.78
C THR A 60 3.60 -39.44 -7.09
N ALA A 61 3.28 -40.51 -7.83
CA ALA A 61 3.99 -40.90 -9.04
C ALA A 61 3.44 -40.19 -10.28
N CYS A 62 4.27 -39.99 -11.30
CA CYS A 62 3.80 -39.45 -12.57
C CYS A 62 2.92 -40.48 -13.31
N PRO A 63 1.99 -40.02 -14.17
CA PRO A 63 1.30 -40.92 -15.09
C PRO A 63 2.32 -41.62 -15.99
N CYS A 64 2.16 -42.94 -16.11
CA CYS A 64 2.96 -43.77 -16.99
C CYS A 64 2.07 -44.37 -18.06
N THR A 65 2.55 -44.39 -19.29
CA THR A 65 1.90 -45.12 -20.39
C THR A 65 2.62 -46.45 -20.53
N CYS A 66 1.88 -47.55 -20.52
CA CYS A 66 2.48 -48.85 -20.78
C CYS A 66 2.80 -48.98 -22.27
N THR A 67 4.07 -49.15 -22.61
CA THR A 67 4.52 -49.38 -23.98
C THR A 67 5.08 -50.79 -24.11
N GLU A 68 5.30 -51.24 -25.33
CA GLU A 68 5.94 -52.53 -25.59
C GLU A 68 7.34 -52.67 -24.99
N ASP A 69 8.06 -51.56 -24.84
CA ASP A 69 9.42 -51.53 -24.27
C ASP A 69 9.42 -51.33 -22.75
N GLY A 70 8.23 -51.18 -22.14
CA GLY A 70 8.04 -50.94 -20.73
C GLY A 70 7.28 -49.64 -20.42
N PRO A 71 7.23 -49.23 -19.14
CA PRO A 71 6.46 -48.08 -18.73
C PRO A 71 7.18 -46.76 -19.05
N VAL A 72 6.53 -45.90 -19.82
CA VAL A 72 7.02 -44.56 -20.17
C VAL A 72 6.31 -43.53 -19.31
N CYS A 73 7.00 -43.06 -18.28
CA CYS A 73 6.48 -42.07 -17.33
C CYS A 73 6.93 -40.67 -17.72
N VAL A 74 5.97 -39.81 -18.09
CA VAL A 74 6.25 -38.44 -18.49
C VAL A 74 5.74 -37.50 -17.41
N ARG A 75 6.61 -36.58 -16.95
CA ARG A 75 6.20 -35.53 -16.03
C ARG A 75 5.34 -34.51 -16.78
N PRO A 76 4.06 -34.33 -16.43
CA PRO A 76 3.22 -33.32 -17.05
C PRO A 76 3.68 -31.91 -16.64
N LYS A 77 3.20 -30.88 -17.35
CA LYS A 77 3.41 -29.49 -16.95
C LYS A 77 2.72 -29.23 -15.61
N CYS A 78 3.50 -29.15 -14.53
CA CYS A 78 2.94 -28.92 -13.20
C CYS A 78 2.58 -27.45 -12.96
N PRO A 79 1.56 -27.17 -12.10
CA PRO A 79 1.18 -25.82 -11.74
C PRO A 79 2.26 -25.14 -10.88
N ARG A 80 2.35 -23.82 -10.99
CA ARG A 80 3.19 -23.01 -10.09
C ARG A 80 2.52 -22.88 -8.72
N ILE A 81 3.27 -23.15 -7.66
CA ILE A 81 2.79 -22.99 -6.28
C ILE A 81 2.99 -21.56 -5.82
N HIS A 82 1.94 -20.95 -5.26
CA HIS A 82 2.02 -19.61 -4.70
C HIS A 82 3.04 -19.58 -3.53
N PRO A 83 3.88 -18.54 -3.39
CA PRO A 83 4.86 -18.41 -2.29
C PRO A 83 4.28 -18.42 -0.86
N ARG A 84 2.94 -18.39 -0.75
CA ARG A 84 2.19 -18.37 0.52
C ARG A 84 1.61 -19.72 0.87
N CYS A 85 1.92 -20.74 0.08
CA CYS A 85 1.49 -22.07 0.38
C CYS A 85 2.18 -22.55 1.65
N THR A 86 1.39 -22.88 2.66
CA THR A 86 1.91 -23.40 3.93
C THR A 86 1.92 -24.92 3.93
N ARG A 87 1.08 -25.56 3.12
CA ARG A 87 0.99 -27.02 3.03
C ARG A 87 0.84 -27.47 1.59
N ILE A 88 1.78 -28.29 1.13
CA ILE A 88 1.80 -28.85 -0.22
C ILE A 88 1.35 -30.31 -0.14
N LYS A 89 0.41 -30.68 -1.01
CA LYS A 89 -0.01 -32.06 -1.27
C LYS A 89 0.33 -32.39 -2.72
N TYR A 90 0.62 -33.65 -3.01
CA TYR A 90 0.86 -34.09 -4.39
C TYR A 90 -0.40 -34.75 -4.97
N LYS A 91 -0.66 -34.48 -6.25
CA LYS A 91 -1.60 -35.26 -7.08
C LYS A 91 -0.79 -35.88 -8.21
N SER A 92 -0.69 -37.20 -8.22
CA SER A 92 0.30 -37.87 -9.06
C SER A 92 1.66 -37.22 -8.74
N CYS A 93 2.48 -36.82 -9.70
CA CYS A 93 3.75 -36.17 -9.38
C CYS A 93 3.72 -34.63 -9.29
N CYS A 94 2.55 -33.97 -9.41
CA CYS A 94 2.49 -32.51 -9.37
C CYS A 94 2.10 -31.98 -7.98
N PRO A 95 2.79 -30.94 -7.48
CA PRO A 95 2.42 -30.29 -6.24
C PRO A 95 1.12 -29.50 -6.41
N VAL A 96 0.31 -29.48 -5.36
CA VAL A 96 -0.95 -28.74 -5.22
C VAL A 96 -0.94 -28.10 -3.85
N CYS A 97 -1.30 -26.82 -3.78
CA CYS A 97 -1.40 -26.15 -2.49
C CYS A 97 -2.67 -26.57 -1.76
N GLU A 98 -2.52 -27.21 -0.61
CA GLU A 98 -3.64 -27.65 0.24
C GLU A 98 -4.10 -26.54 1.19
N ALA A 99 -3.15 -25.74 1.70
CA ALA A 99 -3.44 -24.62 2.59
C ALA A 99 -2.58 -23.39 2.25
N VAL A 100 -3.21 -22.22 2.28
CA VAL A 100 -2.57 -20.93 2.05
C VAL A 100 -2.50 -20.16 3.37
N SER A 101 -1.42 -19.40 3.58
CA SER A 101 -1.27 -18.56 4.75
C SER A 101 -2.44 -17.57 4.89
N LYS A 102 -3.06 -17.53 6.08
CA LYS A 102 -4.13 -16.57 6.42
C LYS A 102 -3.58 -15.27 7.02
N VAL A 103 -2.27 -15.11 7.04
CA VAL A 103 -1.54 -14.00 7.66
C VAL A 103 -0.68 -13.30 6.62
N CYS A 104 -0.40 -12.02 6.82
CA CYS A 104 0.63 -11.31 6.08
C CYS A 104 2.02 -11.71 6.60
N LEU A 105 2.99 -11.80 5.70
CA LEU A 105 4.40 -12.00 6.03
C LEU A 105 5.15 -10.70 5.73
N PHE A 106 5.74 -10.08 6.75
CA PHE A 106 6.49 -8.83 6.59
C PHE A 106 7.74 -8.84 7.46
N ARG A 107 8.91 -8.69 6.82
CA ARG A 107 10.25 -8.75 7.47
C ARG A 107 10.42 -9.96 8.42
N GLY A 108 9.96 -11.13 8.00
CA GLY A 108 10.05 -12.37 8.79
C GLY A 108 9.05 -12.50 9.94
N LYS A 109 8.18 -11.51 10.14
CA LYS A 109 7.09 -11.55 11.13
C LYS A 109 5.75 -11.83 10.45
N THR A 110 4.85 -12.47 11.18
CA THR A 110 3.47 -12.77 10.73
C THR A 110 2.49 -11.77 11.35
N TYR A 111 1.61 -11.20 10.55
CA TYR A 111 0.56 -10.27 10.99
C TYR A 111 -0.82 -10.79 10.60
N ARG A 112 -1.80 -10.66 11.49
CA ARG A 112 -3.19 -11.02 11.21
C ARG A 112 -3.81 -10.04 10.24
N VAL A 113 -4.79 -10.51 9.48
CA VAL A 113 -5.58 -9.65 8.59
C VAL A 113 -6.25 -8.55 9.41
N LEU A 114 -6.21 -7.32 8.89
CA LEU A 114 -6.60 -6.05 9.51
C LEU A 114 -5.72 -5.58 10.69
N GLU A 115 -4.63 -6.29 10.99
CA GLU A 115 -3.69 -5.85 12.02
C GLU A 115 -2.89 -4.63 11.54
N GLU A 116 -2.90 -3.58 12.36
CA GLU A 116 -2.07 -2.39 12.18
C GLU A 116 -0.83 -2.47 13.06
N PHE A 117 0.32 -2.09 12.50
CA PHE A 117 1.58 -2.03 13.23
C PHE A 117 2.41 -0.83 12.77
N ARG A 118 3.29 -0.32 13.63
CA ARG A 118 4.20 0.78 13.30
C ARG A 118 5.63 0.28 13.22
N LEU A 119 6.34 0.73 12.18
CA LEU A 119 7.77 0.45 12.01
C LEU A 119 8.64 1.59 12.56
N SER A 120 8.11 2.80 12.48
CA SER A 120 8.67 4.00 13.07
C SER A 120 7.54 4.92 13.53
N PRO A 121 7.83 6.02 14.24
CA PRO A 121 6.80 7.00 14.59
C PRO A 121 6.01 7.53 13.38
N CYS A 122 6.65 7.61 12.20
CA CYS A 122 6.04 8.11 10.97
C CYS A 122 5.45 7.01 10.07
N GLU A 123 5.99 5.79 10.12
CA GLU A 123 5.63 4.70 9.22
C GLU A 123 4.65 3.75 9.90
N ARG A 124 3.41 3.75 9.41
CA ARG A 124 2.36 2.82 9.82
C ARG A 124 2.10 1.83 8.70
N CYS A 125 1.99 0.56 9.04
CA CYS A 125 1.63 -0.50 8.13
C CYS A 125 0.36 -1.21 8.58
N ARG A 126 -0.37 -1.75 7.61
CA ARG A 126 -1.59 -2.53 7.83
C ARG A 126 -1.58 -3.77 6.98
N CYS A 127 -1.90 -4.91 7.57
CA CYS A 127 -2.13 -6.15 6.84
C CYS A 127 -3.57 -6.17 6.30
N GLU A 128 -3.72 -6.10 4.98
CA GLU A 128 -5.05 -6.02 4.35
C GLU A 128 -5.67 -7.40 4.10
N VAL A 129 -6.94 -7.43 3.64
CA VAL A 129 -7.69 -8.68 3.38
C VAL A 129 -7.12 -9.48 2.20
N ASN A 130 -6.57 -8.78 1.21
CA ASN A 130 -5.75 -9.38 0.15
C ASN A 130 -4.43 -9.95 0.68
N LYS A 131 -4.19 -9.78 1.99
CA LYS A 131 -3.21 -10.52 2.77
C LYS A 131 -1.80 -9.95 2.45
N GLU A 132 -1.74 -8.76 1.88
CA GLU A 132 -0.54 -7.94 1.63
C GLU A 132 -0.41 -6.87 2.71
N VAL A 133 0.82 -6.40 2.92
CA VAL A 133 1.08 -5.30 3.85
C VAL A 133 1.16 -4.00 3.07
N TYR A 134 0.36 -3.03 3.47
CA TYR A 134 0.39 -1.67 2.95
C TYR A 134 0.93 -0.74 4.02
N CYS A 135 2.00 -0.03 3.69
CA CYS A 135 2.64 0.93 4.59
C CYS A 135 2.42 2.35 4.07
N THR A 136 2.10 3.26 4.99
CA THR A 136 1.97 4.69 4.73
C THR A 136 2.92 5.46 5.64
N ILE A 137 3.57 6.47 5.06
CA ILE A 137 4.44 7.40 5.79
C ILE A 137 3.64 8.66 6.06
N SER A 138 3.61 9.06 7.32
CA SER A 138 2.88 10.24 7.76
C SER A 138 3.66 11.48 7.34
N GLY A 139 3.04 12.32 6.51
CA GLY A 139 3.57 13.64 6.19
C GLY A 139 3.36 14.59 7.38
N CYS A 140 4.31 15.48 7.61
CA CYS A 140 4.18 16.47 8.68
C CYS A 140 3.48 17.74 8.19
N PRO A 141 2.58 18.32 9.01
CA PRO A 141 1.97 19.59 8.68
C PRO A 141 3.04 20.70 8.63
N ALA A 142 2.74 21.76 7.89
CA ALA A 142 3.58 22.95 7.89
C ALA A 142 3.69 23.54 9.31
N LEU A 143 4.91 23.88 9.72
CA LEU A 143 5.17 24.47 11.02
C LEU A 143 4.91 25.97 11.00
N HIS A 144 4.38 26.48 12.11
CA HIS A 144 4.12 27.91 12.32
C HIS A 144 5.20 28.58 13.20
N CYS A 145 6.31 27.89 13.45
CA CYS A 145 7.43 28.38 14.25
C CYS A 145 8.75 28.16 13.52
N VAL A 146 9.75 28.95 13.90
CA VAL A 146 11.12 28.85 13.39
C VAL A 146 12.03 28.00 14.28
N ASN A 147 11.59 27.63 15.48
CA ASN A 147 12.34 26.83 16.46
C ASN A 147 11.61 25.52 16.87
N PRO A 148 11.27 24.64 15.91
CA PRO A 148 10.62 23.38 16.23
C PRO A 148 11.46 22.48 17.14
N VAL A 149 10.78 21.73 18.00
CA VAL A 149 11.40 20.72 18.87
C VAL A 149 11.03 19.32 18.39
N TYR A 150 12.04 18.45 18.24
CA TYR A 150 11.86 17.04 17.91
C TYR A 150 11.77 16.22 19.20
N GLU A 151 10.61 15.59 19.41
CA GLU A 151 10.41 14.72 20.56
C GLU A 151 10.61 13.24 20.20
N PRO A 152 11.15 12.43 21.12
CA PRO A 152 11.23 10.99 20.91
C PRO A 152 9.82 10.41 20.72
N ASN A 153 9.71 9.39 19.87
CA ASN A 153 8.45 8.70 19.53
C ASN A 153 7.39 9.56 18.82
N HIS A 154 7.68 10.82 18.48
CA HIS A 154 6.82 11.64 17.64
C HIS A 154 7.33 11.60 16.20
N CYS A 155 6.40 11.50 15.25
CA CYS A 155 6.76 11.60 13.84
C CYS A 155 7.18 13.03 13.47
N CYS A 156 6.41 14.00 13.95
CA CYS A 156 6.52 15.38 13.50
C CYS A 156 7.07 16.29 14.59
N PRO A 157 7.88 17.28 14.22
CA PRO A 157 8.30 18.34 15.13
C PRO A 157 7.10 19.12 15.67
N VAL A 158 7.25 19.65 16.88
CA VAL A 158 6.24 20.46 17.55
C VAL A 158 6.76 21.85 17.90
N CYS A 159 5.89 22.86 17.78
CA CYS A 159 6.16 24.23 18.21
C CYS A 159 5.73 24.40 19.67
N LYS A 160 6.62 24.06 20.63
CA LYS A 160 6.27 24.09 22.08
C LYS A 160 5.87 25.48 22.56
N SER A 161 6.52 26.51 22.04
CA SER A 161 6.25 27.92 22.37
C SER A 161 5.17 28.55 21.49
N GLY A 162 4.45 27.76 20.68
CA GLY A 162 3.48 28.27 19.72
C GLY A 162 4.13 28.93 18.49
N PRO A 163 3.35 29.66 17.67
CA PRO A 163 3.84 30.34 16.48
C PRO A 163 4.87 31.42 16.82
N ASN A 164 5.94 31.53 16.03
CA ASN A 164 6.99 32.53 16.23
C ASN A 164 7.76 32.80 14.93
N CYS A 165 8.56 33.87 14.96
CA CYS A 165 9.37 34.31 13.83
C CYS A 165 10.72 34.86 14.30
N PHE A 166 11.66 35.04 13.38
CA PHE A 166 12.96 35.65 13.63
C PHE A 166 12.88 37.18 13.53
N ALA A 167 13.28 37.87 14.60
CA ALA A 167 13.60 39.29 14.60
C ALA A 167 15.12 39.45 14.71
N GLY A 168 15.80 39.58 13.56
CA GLY A 168 17.26 39.47 13.48
C GLY A 168 17.74 38.10 13.99
N ASN A 169 18.47 38.08 15.11
CA ASN A 169 18.98 36.86 15.75
C ASN A 169 18.08 36.33 16.89
N ARG A 170 17.00 37.04 17.24
CA ARG A 170 16.09 36.64 18.33
C ARG A 170 14.84 35.97 17.76
N VAL A 171 14.24 35.07 18.54
CA VAL A 171 12.94 34.46 18.22
C VAL A 171 11.88 35.12 19.07
N ILE A 172 10.82 35.63 18.44
CA ILE A 172 9.75 36.38 19.10
C ILE A 172 8.42 35.66 18.89
N SER A 173 7.56 35.66 19.91
CA SER A 173 6.25 35.00 19.85
C SER A 173 5.30 35.76 18.93
N ALA A 174 4.44 35.05 18.20
CA ALA A 174 3.45 35.69 17.36
C ALA A 174 2.41 36.46 18.18
N GLY A 175 2.04 37.67 17.74
CA GLY A 175 1.11 38.57 18.46
C GLY A 175 1.78 39.51 19.46
N GLU A 176 3.09 39.36 19.69
CA GLU A 176 3.89 40.27 20.51
C GLU A 176 4.68 41.24 19.63
N ARG A 177 4.79 42.51 20.05
CA ARG A 177 5.70 43.50 19.46
C ARG A 177 6.83 43.73 20.45
N VAL A 178 8.07 43.50 20.03
CA VAL A 178 9.23 43.61 20.92
C VAL A 178 10.19 44.67 20.41
N GLU A 179 10.78 45.40 21.36
CA GLU A 179 11.85 46.36 21.09
C GLU A 179 13.17 45.59 20.99
N ILE A 180 13.80 45.63 19.82
CA ILE A 180 15.09 44.96 19.58
C ILE A 180 16.24 45.86 20.01
N ASP A 181 16.13 47.14 19.72
CA ASP A 181 16.98 48.25 20.15
C ASP A 181 16.10 49.47 20.51
N GLU A 182 16.69 50.60 20.91
CA GLU A 182 15.95 51.80 21.35
C GLU A 182 14.99 52.32 20.26
N GLN A 183 15.34 52.11 18.99
CA GLN A 183 14.65 52.68 17.83
C GLN A 183 13.85 51.65 17.02
N THR A 184 14.02 50.35 17.20
CA THR A 184 13.47 49.32 16.30
C THR A 184 12.51 48.40 17.02
N VAL A 185 11.26 48.39 16.54
CA VAL A 185 10.20 47.51 17.03
C VAL A 185 9.89 46.45 15.99
N CYS A 186 9.98 45.17 16.36
CA CYS A 186 9.71 44.05 15.46
C CYS A 186 8.49 43.24 15.89
N PHE A 187 7.73 42.74 14.92
CA PHE A 187 6.57 41.88 15.14
C PHE A 187 6.38 40.84 14.03
N CYS A 188 5.80 39.70 14.37
CA CYS A 188 5.48 38.66 13.37
C CYS A 188 4.25 39.05 12.55
N THR A 189 4.39 39.03 11.23
CA THR A 189 3.27 39.22 10.30
C THR A 189 2.70 37.88 9.85
N TYR A 190 1.39 37.84 9.63
CA TYR A 190 0.70 36.67 9.08
C TYR A 190 0.60 36.77 7.56
N ARG A 191 0.59 35.62 6.89
CA ARG A 191 0.35 35.51 5.45
C ARG A 191 -1.14 35.65 5.16
N ASP A 192 -1.49 36.47 4.18
CA ASP A 192 -2.87 36.83 3.83
C ASP A 192 -3.83 35.62 3.78
N GLY A 193 -4.94 35.73 4.52
CA GLY A 193 -5.96 34.68 4.59
C GLY A 193 -5.53 33.39 5.32
N THR A 194 -4.34 33.35 5.91
CA THR A 194 -3.84 32.18 6.65
C THR A 194 -3.34 32.56 8.04
N TRP A 195 -3.39 31.62 9.00
CA TRP A 195 -2.76 31.77 10.32
C TRP A 195 -1.27 31.35 10.29
N GLN A 196 -0.60 31.47 9.14
CA GLN A 196 0.83 31.17 8.99
C GLN A 196 1.62 32.45 9.16
N THR A 197 2.54 32.48 10.13
CA THR A 197 3.47 33.60 10.28
C THR A 197 4.54 33.54 9.20
N HIS A 198 5.04 34.69 8.76
CA HIS A 198 6.30 34.74 8.04
C HIS A 198 7.43 34.29 8.97
N HIS A 199 8.42 33.58 8.43
CA HIS A 199 9.58 33.16 9.21
C HIS A 199 10.42 34.34 9.71
N HIS A 200 10.35 35.50 9.05
CA HIS A 200 11.02 36.74 9.45
C HIS A 200 9.99 37.78 9.90
N ALA A 201 10.28 38.44 11.01
CA ALA A 201 9.51 39.56 11.54
C ALA A 201 9.60 40.78 10.62
N THR A 202 8.59 41.64 10.69
CA THR A 202 8.65 42.99 10.13
C THR A 202 9.08 43.95 11.23
N CYS A 203 10.08 44.77 10.95
CA CYS A 203 10.68 45.70 11.90
C CYS A 203 10.46 47.13 11.42
N GLU A 204 9.93 47.97 12.30
CA GLU A 204 9.69 49.40 12.06
C GLU A 204 10.67 50.20 12.92
N GLU A 205 11.33 51.18 12.32
CA GLU A 205 12.10 52.19 13.04
C GLU A 205 11.11 53.22 13.60
N ARG A 206 11.20 53.53 14.89
CA ARG A 206 10.48 54.63 15.53
C ARG A 206 11.01 55.92 14.93
N GLU A 207 10.11 56.74 14.43
CA GLU A 207 10.40 58.16 14.28
C GLU A 207 10.57 58.72 15.69
N ASP A 208 11.81 58.91 16.12
CA ASP A 208 12.11 59.79 17.23
C ASP A 208 11.64 61.18 16.83
N ASN A 209 10.38 61.50 17.09
CA ASN A 209 9.91 62.87 17.17
C ASN A 209 10.43 63.50 18.49
N GLU A 210 11.72 63.35 18.78
CA GLU A 210 12.42 64.12 19.78
C GLU A 210 13.26 65.20 19.06
N ALA A 211 12.61 66.34 18.87
CA ALA A 211 13.22 67.67 18.80
C ALA A 211 13.94 68.15 17.52
N THR A 212 13.38 67.91 16.32
CA THR A 212 13.64 68.79 15.15
C THR A 212 12.53 69.77 14.82
N ASP A 213 11.66 70.12 15.79
CA ASP A 213 10.77 71.29 15.64
C ASP A 213 11.17 72.50 16.52
N SER A 214 12.20 72.36 17.36
CA SER A 214 12.73 73.49 18.12
C SER A 214 13.51 74.48 17.24
N ASP A 215 14.10 74.02 16.13
CA ASP A 215 14.84 74.89 15.21
C ASP A 215 13.92 75.57 14.18
N ASN A 216 12.80 74.92 13.80
CA ASN A 216 11.86 75.51 12.84
C ASN A 216 10.92 76.53 13.51
N THR A 217 10.50 76.27 14.76
CA THR A 217 9.74 77.25 15.55
C THR A 217 10.57 78.50 15.84
N SER A 218 11.87 78.36 16.15
CA SER A 218 12.77 79.49 16.40
C SER A 218 12.96 80.35 15.13
N LYS A 219 13.12 79.71 13.96
CA LYS A 219 13.21 80.44 12.67
C LYS A 219 11.90 81.13 12.27
N GLN A 220 10.74 80.50 12.50
CA GLN A 220 9.45 81.15 12.25
C GLN A 220 9.18 82.33 13.17
N MET A 221 9.64 82.28 14.43
CA MET A 221 9.54 83.43 15.34
C MET A 221 10.47 84.58 14.92
N GLU A 222 11.70 84.30 14.49
CA GLU A 222 12.62 85.33 13.97
C GLU A 222 12.12 85.98 12.67
N GLU A 223 11.50 85.22 11.75
CA GLU A 223 10.92 85.78 10.53
C GLU A 223 9.70 86.66 10.82
N GLN A 224 8.82 86.26 11.74
CA GLN A 224 7.69 87.09 12.17
C GLN A 224 8.13 88.36 12.89
N GLU A 225 9.21 88.32 13.66
CA GLU A 225 9.73 89.49 14.35
C GLU A 225 10.37 90.48 13.36
N LYS A 226 11.10 89.97 12.36
CA LYS A 226 11.63 90.79 11.25
C LYS A 226 10.53 91.40 10.38
N GLU A 227 9.43 90.69 10.15
CA GLU A 227 8.29 91.23 9.40
C GLU A 227 7.57 92.34 10.17
N LYS A 228 7.34 92.15 11.48
CA LYS A 228 6.78 93.20 12.35
C LYS A 228 7.68 94.42 12.49
N GLU A 229 9.01 94.23 12.50
CA GLU A 229 9.96 95.34 12.53
C GLU A 229 9.96 96.12 11.20
N ARG A 230 9.89 95.42 10.06
CA ARG A 230 9.76 96.05 8.74
C ARG A 230 8.45 96.84 8.61
N GLU A 231 7.35 96.33 9.15
CA GLU A 231 6.05 97.01 9.12
C GLU A 231 6.04 98.28 10.00
N ARG A 232 6.70 98.24 11.17
CA ARG A 232 6.85 99.41 12.07
C ARG A 232 7.68 100.54 11.44
N VAL A 233 8.69 100.21 10.65
CA VAL A 233 9.50 101.23 9.93
C VAL A 233 8.68 101.91 8.82
N TYR A 234 7.74 101.19 8.20
CA TYR A 234 7.00 101.71 7.05
C TYR A 234 5.84 102.63 7.43
N TRP A 235 5.37 102.63 8.69
CA TRP A 235 4.27 103.48 9.16
C TRP A 235 4.73 104.37 10.35
N PRO A 236 5.43 105.49 10.07
CA PRO A 236 5.77 106.48 11.09
C PRO A 236 4.50 107.04 11.76
N ARG A 237 4.52 107.11 13.10
CA ARG A 237 3.46 107.72 13.90
C ARG A 237 3.17 109.15 13.46
N LEU A 238 1.90 109.43 13.15
CA LEU A 238 1.36 110.74 12.77
C LEU A 238 1.16 111.73 13.94
N ASP A 239 1.60 111.40 15.17
CA ASP A 239 1.32 112.23 16.36
C ASP A 239 2.48 113.15 16.78
N ALA A 240 3.38 113.48 15.85
CA ALA A 240 4.48 114.41 16.11
C ALA A 240 4.45 115.60 15.15
N ILE A 241 3.37 116.38 15.14
CA ILE A 241 3.41 117.77 14.68
C ILE A 241 2.79 118.63 15.80
N PRO A 242 3.50 119.65 16.31
CA PRO A 242 3.13 120.39 17.52
C PRO A 242 1.85 121.23 17.40
#